data_AF-A0A0C6FEY4-F1
#
_entry.id   AF-A0A0C6FEY4-F1
#
_cell.length_a   1.000
_cell.length_b   1.000
_cell.length_c   1.000
_cell.angle_alpha   90.00
_cell.angle_beta   90.00
_cell.angle_gamma   90.00
#
_symmetry.space_group_name_H-M   'P 1'
#
loop_
_entity.id
_entity.type
_entity.pdbx_description
1 polymer ?
#
loop_
_entity_poly.entity_id
_entity_poly.type
_entity_poly.pdbx_seq_one_letter_code
_entity_poly.pdbx_strand_id
1 'polypeptide(L)'
;MQMKSGATPISLGKIRSDELRDHVLHSDVEPTTVIVEVDLPVPQIAVSGGNRIGTQQARFSILPSATSSSTMEAKVAEIRRALTDALGRQPGKFLASSRSFILDATGNELSRIAALPTVLAIWPNVRR
;
A
#
# COMPACT_ATOMS: atom_id res chain seq x y z
N MET A 1 23.56 -14.84 19.65
CA MET A 1 22.87 -15.35 18.44
C MET A 1 22.29 -14.16 17.69
N GLN A 2 22.89 -13.81 16.56
CA GLN A 2 22.54 -12.59 15.81
C GLN A 2 21.60 -13.00 14.67
N MET A 3 20.29 -12.86 14.87
CA MET A 3 19.33 -12.99 13.76
C MET A 3 19.44 -11.73 12.92
N LYS A 4 20.33 -11.76 11.91
CA LYS A 4 20.29 -10.78 10.82
C LYS A 4 18.99 -11.02 10.04
N SER A 5 17.89 -10.40 10.48
CA SER A 5 16.71 -10.19 9.63
C SER A 5 17.10 -9.20 8.53
N GLY A 6 17.93 -9.67 7.59
CA GLY A 6 18.33 -8.91 6.44
C GLY A 6 17.13 -8.72 5.53
N ALA A 7 16.79 -7.48 5.24
CA ALA A 7 15.85 -7.16 4.16
C ALA A 7 16.32 -7.89 2.90
N THR A 8 15.47 -8.74 2.33
CA THR A 8 15.82 -9.41 1.07
C THR A 8 15.88 -8.38 -0.05
N PRO A 9 16.72 -8.57 -1.09
CA PRO A 9 16.83 -7.61 -2.19
C PRO A 9 15.49 -7.28 -2.85
N ILE A 10 14.57 -8.25 -2.90
CA ILE A 10 13.21 -8.09 -3.44
C ILE A 10 12.38 -7.12 -2.59
N SER A 11 12.47 -7.21 -1.25
CA SER A 11 11.77 -6.31 -0.34
C SER A 11 12.31 -4.89 -0.41
N LEU A 12 13.63 -4.71 -0.53
CA LEU A 12 14.23 -3.38 -0.75
C LEU A 12 13.78 -2.72 -2.05
N GLY A 13 13.47 -3.52 -3.08
CA GLY A 13 12.93 -3.04 -4.35
C GLY A 13 11.55 -2.37 -4.24
N LYS A 14 10.80 -2.60 -3.15
CA LYS A 14 9.52 -1.93 -2.88
C LYS A 14 9.71 -0.54 -2.27
N ILE A 15 10.86 -0.25 -1.68
CA ILE A 15 11.16 1.06 -1.08
C ILE A 15 11.61 2.00 -2.19
N ARG A 16 10.93 3.14 -2.34
CA ARG A 16 11.08 4.08 -3.47
C ARG A 16 11.88 5.34 -3.13
N SER A 17 12.72 5.27 -2.10
CA SER A 17 13.66 6.33 -1.72
C SER A 17 14.98 5.70 -1.28
N ASP A 18 16.10 6.25 -1.74
CA ASP A 18 17.44 5.81 -1.32
C ASP A 18 17.64 6.07 0.17
N GLU A 19 17.22 7.24 0.66
CA GLU A 19 17.24 7.59 2.09
C GLU A 19 16.49 6.54 2.93
N LEU A 20 15.28 6.15 2.52
CA LEU A 20 14.52 5.12 3.24
C LEU A 20 15.18 3.73 3.16
N ARG A 21 15.88 3.42 2.06
CA ARG A 21 16.67 2.17 1.99
C ARG A 21 17.85 2.23 2.93
N ASP A 22 18.52 3.38 3.04
CA ASP A 22 19.62 3.59 3.98
C ASP A 22 19.14 3.42 5.43
N HIS A 23 17.99 3.98 5.80
CA HIS A 23 17.38 3.76 7.11
C HIS A 23 17.16 2.26 7.40
N VAL A 24 16.71 1.48 6.41
CA VAL A 24 16.54 0.03 6.54
C VAL A 24 17.87 -0.70 6.70
N LEU A 25 18.88 -0.32 5.91
CA LEU A 25 20.20 -0.96 5.93
C LEU A 25 20.95 -0.71 7.24
N HIS A 26 20.75 0.46 7.85
CA HIS A 26 21.38 0.86 9.11
C HIS A 26 20.51 0.56 10.34
N SER A 27 19.30 0.03 10.14
CA SER A 27 18.35 -0.27 11.21
C SER A 27 18.05 0.94 12.10
N ASP A 28 17.87 2.11 11.49
CA ASP A 28 17.69 3.37 12.19
C ASP A 28 16.47 3.33 13.12
N VAL A 29 16.64 3.90 14.31
CA VAL A 29 15.63 3.89 15.39
C VAL A 29 14.70 5.10 15.34
N GLU A 30 15.06 6.14 14.58
CA GLU A 30 14.21 7.32 14.40
C GLU A 30 13.04 6.99 13.47
N PRO A 31 11.78 7.20 13.89
CA PRO A 31 10.63 6.95 13.03
C PRO A 31 10.54 7.99 11.90
N THR A 32 10.35 7.50 10.67
CA THR A 32 10.09 8.35 9.50
C THR A 32 8.68 8.13 8.98
N THR A 33 7.97 9.21 8.65
CA THR A 33 6.63 9.11 8.05
C THR A 33 6.74 8.64 6.59
N VAL A 34 6.01 7.59 6.26
CA VAL A 34 5.98 6.97 4.94
C VAL A 34 4.56 6.75 4.44
N ILE A 35 4.44 6.60 3.12
CA ILE A 35 3.20 6.20 2.43
C ILE A 35 3.41 4.77 1.93
N VAL A 36 2.58 3.84 2.42
CA VAL A 36 2.63 2.42 2.06
C VAL A 36 1.46 2.10 1.13
N GLU A 37 1.76 1.82 -0.13
CA GLU A 37 0.78 1.41 -1.14
C GLU A 37 0.53 -0.09 -1.05
N VAL A 38 -0.74 -0.49 -1.09
CA VAL A 38 -1.15 -1.89 -0.89
C VAL A 38 -1.98 -2.43 -2.05
N ASP A 39 -1.85 -3.73 -2.27
CA ASP A 39 -2.58 -4.46 -3.30
C ASP A 39 -4.04 -4.66 -2.87
N LEU A 40 -4.90 -3.77 -3.36
CA LEU A 40 -6.35 -3.85 -3.20
C LEU A 40 -7.01 -3.82 -4.59
N PRO A 41 -8.13 -4.55 -4.78
CA PRO A 41 -8.79 -4.62 -6.08
C PRO A 41 -9.19 -3.23 -6.59
N VAL A 42 -8.98 -3.00 -7.89
CA VAL A 42 -9.37 -1.75 -8.57
C VAL A 42 -10.87 -1.80 -8.89
N PRO A 43 -11.63 -0.73 -8.64
CA PRO A 43 -13.02 -0.62 -9.10
C PRO A 43 -13.09 -0.73 -10.63
N GLN A 44 -13.91 -1.63 -11.17
CA GLN A 44 -14.12 -1.72 -12.61
C GLN A 44 -15.11 -0.66 -13.08
N ILE A 45 -14.80 0.04 -14.18
CA ILE A 45 -15.72 0.99 -14.82
C ILE A 45 -16.27 0.31 -16.08
N ALA A 46 -17.57 0.10 -16.15
CA ALA A 46 -18.23 -0.20 -17.42
C ALA A 46 -18.55 1.10 -18.15
N VAL A 47 -18.30 1.09 -19.46
CA VAL A 47 -18.83 2.10 -20.37
C VAL A 47 -19.95 1.44 -21.17
N SER A 48 -21.17 1.90 -20.95
CA SER A 48 -22.34 1.46 -21.68
C SER A 48 -22.71 2.51 -22.73
N GLY A 49 -22.77 2.09 -23.99
CA GLY A 49 -23.15 2.94 -25.12
C GLY A 49 -21.94 3.54 -25.84
N GLY A 50 -21.79 3.16 -27.11
CA GLY A 50 -20.68 3.61 -27.96
C GLY A 50 -20.48 2.73 -29.18
N ASN A 51 -21.55 2.31 -29.85
CA ASN A 51 -21.39 1.71 -31.17
C ASN A 51 -22.64 2.00 -32.03
N ARG A 52 -22.65 3.17 -32.65
CA ARG A 52 -23.23 3.50 -33.96
C ARG A 52 -23.39 5.01 -34.08
N ILE A 53 -22.85 5.53 -35.18
CA ILE A 53 -23.26 6.74 -35.90
C ILE A 53 -24.60 7.29 -35.38
N GLY A 54 -24.57 8.40 -34.63
CA GLY A 54 -25.76 9.13 -34.16
C GLY A 54 -25.92 9.21 -32.64
N THR A 55 -25.56 10.37 -32.08
CA THR A 55 -26.17 11.03 -30.90
C THR A 55 -26.37 10.29 -29.56
N GLN A 56 -25.82 9.09 -29.32
CA GLN A 56 -25.87 8.50 -27.97
C GLN A 56 -24.65 8.90 -27.12
N GLN A 57 -24.90 9.65 -26.03
CA GLN A 57 -23.90 9.93 -24.98
C GLN A 57 -23.47 8.63 -24.30
N ALA A 58 -22.15 8.40 -24.24
CA ALA A 58 -21.58 7.31 -23.46
C ALA A 58 -22.00 7.42 -21.99
N ARG A 59 -22.56 6.34 -21.44
CA ARG A 59 -22.91 6.25 -20.02
C ARG A 59 -21.83 5.47 -19.29
N PHE A 60 -21.10 6.16 -18.43
CA PHE A 60 -20.16 5.54 -17.52
C PHE A 60 -20.93 4.98 -16.32
N SER A 61 -20.71 3.73 -15.97
CA SER A 61 -21.26 3.10 -14.78
C SER A 61 -20.12 2.38 -14.07
N ILE A 62 -19.91 2.70 -12.80
CA ILE A 62 -18.98 1.93 -11.97
C ILE A 62 -19.63 0.56 -11.79
N LEU A 63 -19.03 -0.49 -12.37
CA LEU A 63 -19.47 -1.84 -12.07
C LEU A 63 -19.08 -2.09 -10.62
N PRO A 64 -20.01 -2.49 -9.75
CA PRO A 64 -19.60 -3.17 -8.54
C PRO A 64 -18.88 -4.43 -9.03
N SER A 65 -17.54 -4.45 -8.95
CA SER A 65 -16.80 -5.71 -9.04
C SER A 65 -17.51 -6.67 -8.09
N ALA A 66 -17.81 -7.89 -8.54
CA ALA A 66 -18.57 -8.88 -7.78
C ALA A 66 -17.98 -9.21 -6.38
N THR A 67 -16.81 -8.67 -6.05
CA THR A 67 -16.31 -8.49 -4.68
C THR A 67 -17.01 -7.30 -4.02
N SER A 68 -18.08 -7.59 -3.28
CA SER A 68 -18.85 -6.66 -2.45
C SER A 68 -17.97 -5.70 -1.64
N SER A 69 -18.50 -4.53 -1.28
CA SER A 69 -17.88 -3.58 -0.34
C SER A 69 -17.34 -4.27 0.92
N SER A 70 -18.03 -5.33 1.39
CA SER A 70 -17.60 -6.16 2.51
C SER A 70 -16.29 -6.93 2.26
N THR A 71 -15.98 -7.34 1.04
CA THR A 71 -14.69 -7.97 0.68
C THR A 71 -13.56 -6.95 0.73
N MET A 72 -13.80 -5.71 0.28
CA MET A 72 -12.81 -4.64 0.33
C MET A 72 -12.47 -4.26 1.78
N GLU A 73 -13.49 -4.06 2.62
CA GLU A 73 -13.31 -3.77 4.05
C GLU A 73 -12.58 -4.90 4.78
N ALA A 74 -12.95 -6.16 4.51
CA ALA A 74 -12.26 -7.32 5.07
C ALA A 74 -10.77 -7.36 4.68
N LYS A 75 -10.44 -7.09 3.41
CA LYS A 75 -9.04 -7.01 2.95
C LYS A 75 -8.29 -5.85 3.59
N VAL A 76 -8.91 -4.68 3.72
CA VAL A 76 -8.29 -3.54 4.40
C VAL A 76 -8.03 -3.87 5.88
N ALA A 77 -8.96 -4.57 6.55
CA ALA A 77 -8.79 -5.02 7.93
C ALA A 77 -7.66 -6.05 8.06
N GLU A 78 -7.55 -7.00 7.12
CA GLU A 78 -6.45 -7.98 7.07
C GLU A 78 -5.09 -7.29 6.89
N ILE A 79 -4.98 -6.36 5.94
CA ILE A 79 -3.76 -5.58 5.70
C ILE A 79 -3.42 -4.73 6.92
N ARG A 80 -4.42 -4.09 7.54
CA ARG A 80 -4.22 -3.31 8.77
C ARG A 80 -3.66 -4.19 9.89
N ARG A 81 -4.14 -5.43 10.03
CA ARG A 81 -3.63 -6.38 11.00
C ARG A 81 -2.17 -6.76 10.70
N ALA A 82 -1.86 -7.11 9.45
CA ALA A 82 -0.47 -7.42 9.06
C ALA A 82 0.48 -6.24 9.30
N LEU A 83 0.06 -5.01 9.00
CA LEU A 83 0.82 -3.81 9.31
C LEU A 83 0.96 -3.58 10.82
N THR A 84 -0.09 -3.87 11.60
CA THR A 84 -0.06 -3.79 13.06
C THR A 84 0.98 -4.76 13.63
N ASP A 85 1.03 -6.00 13.13
CA ASP A 85 1.99 -7.01 13.54
C ASP A 85 3.44 -6.60 13.16
N ALA A 86 3.63 -5.98 11.98
CA ALA A 86 4.93 -5.47 11.55
C ALA A 86 5.42 -4.26 12.35
N LEU A 87 4.50 -3.41 12.82
CA LEU A 87 4.79 -2.18 13.57
C LEU A 87 4.79 -2.36 15.09
N GLY A 88 4.11 -3.39 15.60
CA GLY A 88 3.79 -3.52 17.02
C GLY A 88 2.77 -2.48 17.52
N ARG A 89 2.17 -1.69 16.61
CA ARG A 89 1.19 -0.62 16.90
C ARG A 89 0.22 -0.46 15.73
N GLN A 90 -0.93 0.15 15.97
CA GLN A 90 -1.89 0.43 14.91
C GLN A 90 -1.26 1.32 13.81
N PRO A 91 -1.37 0.95 12.53
CA PRO A 91 -0.93 1.81 11.44
C PRO A 91 -1.82 3.05 11.38
N GLY A 92 -1.27 4.13 10.84
CA GLY A 92 -1.98 5.41 10.77
C GLY A 92 -3.13 5.41 9.75
N LYS A 93 -3.32 6.57 9.12
CA LYS A 93 -4.50 6.85 8.29
C LYS A 93 -4.47 6.01 7.01
N PHE A 94 -5.59 5.37 6.70
CA PHE A 94 -5.80 4.75 5.38
C PHE A 94 -6.45 5.75 4.43
N LEU A 95 -5.92 5.84 3.21
CA LEU A 95 -6.42 6.65 2.11
C LEU A 95 -7.04 5.74 1.06
N ALA A 96 -8.37 5.63 1.07
CA ALA A 96 -9.09 4.73 0.17
C ALA A 96 -8.89 5.06 -1.32
N SER A 97 -8.78 6.34 -1.67
CA SER A 97 -8.60 6.81 -3.05
C SER A 97 -7.28 6.35 -3.68
N SER A 98 -6.21 6.25 -2.88
CA SER A 98 -4.89 5.83 -3.33
C SER A 98 -4.50 4.44 -2.83
N ARG A 99 -5.40 3.73 -2.14
CA ARG A 99 -5.15 2.39 -1.55
C ARG A 99 -3.85 2.38 -0.75
N SER A 100 -3.65 3.40 0.10
CA SER A 100 -2.38 3.63 0.79
C SER A 100 -2.58 3.91 2.27
N PHE A 101 -1.60 3.53 3.10
CA PHE A 101 -1.51 3.92 4.50
C PHE A 101 -0.44 5.00 4.70
N ILE A 102 -0.73 6.00 5.51
CA ILE A 102 0.28 6.93 6.04
C ILE A 102 0.61 6.46 7.46
N LEU A 103 1.88 6.18 7.73
CA LEU A 103 2.35 5.67 9.02
C LEU A 103 3.80 6.08 9.27
N ASP A 104 4.20 6.09 10.54
CA ASP A 104 5.60 6.25 10.93
C ASP A 104 6.24 4.89 11.12
N ALA A 105 7.45 4.71 10.61
CA ALA A 105 8.20 3.47 10.73
C ALA A 105 9.70 3.73 10.91
N THR A 106 10.32 2.94 11.79
CA THR A 106 11.78 2.83 11.93
C THR A 106 12.37 1.97 10.80
N GLY A 107 13.69 1.96 10.63
CA GLY A 107 14.36 1.12 9.62
C GLY A 107 14.01 -0.37 9.72
N ASN A 108 13.95 -0.90 10.94
CA ASN A 108 13.55 -2.29 11.17
C ASN A 108 12.08 -2.56 10.83
N GLU A 109 11.20 -1.61 11.15
CA GLU A 109 9.78 -1.70 10.80
C GLU A 109 9.56 -1.62 9.29
N LEU A 110 10.27 -0.72 8.60
CA LEU A 110 10.26 -0.60 7.14
C LEU A 110 10.67 -1.91 6.46
N SER A 111 11.71 -2.59 6.97
CA SER A 111 12.11 -3.91 6.50
C SER A 111 10.97 -4.94 6.62
N ARG A 112 10.30 -4.99 7.78
CA ARG A 112 9.17 -5.91 8.03
C ARG A 112 7.96 -5.58 7.16
N ILE A 113 7.64 -4.30 6.97
CA ILE A 113 6.55 -3.85 6.10
C ILE A 113 6.85 -4.24 4.65
N ALA A 114 8.06 -4.00 4.16
CA ALA A 114 8.45 -4.34 2.79
C ALA A 114 8.36 -5.85 2.49
N ALA A 115 8.60 -6.69 3.51
CA ALA A 115 8.45 -8.14 3.39
C ALA A 115 6.99 -8.61 3.23
N LEU A 116 5.99 -7.77 3.52
CA LEU A 116 4.58 -8.14 3.38
C LEU A 116 4.21 -8.32 1.90
N PRO A 117 3.51 -9.41 1.53
CA PRO A 117 3.14 -9.67 0.14
C PRO A 117 2.13 -8.66 -0.41
N THR A 118 1.30 -8.09 0.47
CA THR A 118 0.27 -7.09 0.11
C THR A 118 0.85 -5.69 -0.11
N VAL A 119 2.11 -5.44 0.26
CA VAL A 119 2.76 -4.14 0.05
C VAL A 119 3.36 -4.10 -1.35
N LEU A 120 2.93 -3.11 -2.13
CA LEU A 120 3.39 -2.85 -3.50
C LEU A 120 4.58 -1.89 -3.51
N ALA A 121 4.49 -0.81 -2.72
CA ALA A 121 5.51 0.22 -2.66
C ALA A 121 5.49 0.98 -1.32
N ILE A 122 6.65 1.54 -0.96
CA ILE A 122 6.83 2.41 0.20
C ILE A 122 7.49 3.70 -0.28
N TRP A 123 6.85 4.83 -0.03
CA TRP A 123 7.28 6.16 -0.46
C TRP A 123 7.59 7.06 0.74
N PRO A 124 8.56 8.00 0.64
CA PRO A 124 8.77 8.99 1.68
C PRO A 124 7.60 9.99 1.69
N ASN A 125 7.12 10.37 2.88
CA ASN A 125 6.07 11.39 3.03
C ASN A 125 6.69 12.79 3.24
N VAL A 126 7.58 13.21 2.34
CA VAL A 126 8.22 14.52 2.38
C VAL A 126 7.60 15.44 1.34
N ARG A 127 7.33 16.70 1.71
CA ARG A 127 7.05 17.75 0.72
C ARG A 127 8.38 18.11 0.08
N ARG A 128 8.51 17.88 -1.23
CA ARG A 128 9.59 18.48 -2.02
C ARG A 128 9.30 19.96 -2.25
#